data_AF-A0A7S3H5V8-F1
#
_entry.id   AF-A0A7S3H5V8-F1
#
_cell.length_a   1.000
_cell.length_b   1.000
_cell.length_c   1.000
_cell.angle_alpha   90.00
_cell.angle_beta   90.00
_cell.angle_gamma   90.00
#
_symmetry.space_group_name_H-M   'P 1'
#
loop_
_entity.id
_entity.type
_entity.pdbx_description
1 polymer ?
#
loop_
_entity_poly.entity_id
_entity_poly.type
_entity_poly.pdbx_seq_one_letter_code
_entity_poly.pdbx_strand_id
1 'polypeptide(L)'
;YFFISKHSGLITFFVEEFLTSHGEVNKDDIAKLEREIASTLDMKAKSRPNSSLDTGAAGNDNGNRNGSRGEDKPSTVVAYNNPAAASKAAEELSRPPSGKEWEVINSYQLLRGEEKERQEREAAYLKKLNFRKSLDDHLRVAHTIQRGDNESDRDYADRIANDITKYHNEEKTKFDRIKKKNHDESDLRMQQIQEKQRRAAQEKAEAMEMDRRNQELNLQKQREEQEKIARIRREKLESQERILQENRENERLREIARQKDAELDQRQMQEYASKLDREAIERENAFKMRMEKSANNGQKFETEGAGKAQRDAQLREEQLLIREQLRKEENDIAKELKKKEDQRIRTHMQLVENQRQLEKKQRESQEQNKNDISFADRARAEAEAFQAAEKERQRLRLIKQNEYRAMLDAQVSEQKKRTVRNVGMAPVEKEINMPTLREAVEDPQMLSRVMHRMRLTKAAQQQIPKASNAPF
;
A
#
# COMPACT_ATOMS: atom_id res chain seq x y z
N TYR A 1 26.78 29.58 0.07
CA TYR A 1 28.12 29.54 -0.56
C TYR A 1 28.06 28.58 -1.73
N PHE A 2 28.00 29.10 -2.96
CA PHE A 2 28.10 28.30 -4.17
C PHE A 2 29.57 27.89 -4.34
N PHE A 3 29.86 26.59 -4.21
CA PHE A 3 31.09 26.01 -4.72
C PHE A 3 31.03 26.11 -6.25
N ILE A 4 31.65 27.15 -6.81
CA ILE A 4 31.90 27.20 -8.25
C ILE A 4 32.96 26.13 -8.52
N SER A 5 32.50 24.95 -8.90
CA SER A 5 33.37 23.89 -9.44
C SER A 5 34.19 24.49 -10.58
N LYS A 6 35.49 24.21 -10.64
CA LYS A 6 36.40 24.69 -11.70
C LYS A 6 35.99 24.26 -13.12
N HIS A 7 34.95 23.41 -13.21
CA HIS A 7 34.37 22.89 -14.44
C HIS A 7 32.95 23.42 -14.71
N SER A 8 32.43 24.33 -13.87
CA SER A 8 31.09 24.92 -13.97
C SER A 8 30.82 25.49 -15.36
N GLY A 9 31.76 26.27 -15.92
CA GLY A 9 31.60 26.88 -17.25
C GLY A 9 31.55 25.86 -18.40
N LEU A 10 32.24 24.73 -18.27
CA LEU A 10 32.24 23.67 -19.29
C LEU A 10 30.92 22.89 -19.24
N ILE A 11 30.44 22.60 -18.02
CA ILE A 11 29.18 21.89 -17.80
C ILE A 11 27.99 22.74 -18.26
N THR A 12 27.99 24.05 -17.98
CA THR A 12 26.93 24.95 -18.47
C THR A 12 26.91 25.05 -19.99
N PHE A 13 28.07 25.07 -20.66
CA PHE A 13 28.11 25.09 -22.13
C PHE A 13 27.45 23.84 -22.74
N PHE A 14 27.79 22.64 -22.26
CA PHE A 14 27.19 21.39 -22.76
C PHE A 14 25.70 21.28 -22.43
N VAL A 15 25.27 21.76 -21.27
CA VAL A 15 23.84 21.75 -20.88
C VAL A 15 23.03 22.75 -21.72
N GLU A 16 23.57 23.94 -21.99
CA GLU A 16 22.91 24.94 -22.84
C GLU A 16 22.82 24.47 -24.29
N GLU A 17 23.89 23.92 -24.86
CA GLU A 17 23.90 23.37 -26.23
C GLU A 17 22.95 22.17 -26.37
N PHE A 18 22.87 21.31 -25.35
CA PHE A 18 21.95 20.18 -25.32
C PHE A 18 20.47 20.62 -25.26
N LEU A 19 20.15 21.61 -24.43
CA LEU A 19 18.79 22.15 -24.32
C LEU A 19 18.37 22.96 -25.54
N THR A 20 19.31 23.54 -26.30
CA THR A 20 18.98 24.21 -27.57
C THR A 20 18.82 23.25 -28.74
N SER A 21 19.48 22.10 -28.71
CA SER A 21 19.43 21.10 -29.81
C SER A 21 18.32 20.05 -29.67
N HIS A 22 17.82 19.79 -28.46
CA HIS A 22 16.83 18.74 -28.21
C HIS A 22 15.53 19.31 -27.62
N GLY A 23 14.42 19.19 -28.36
CA GLY A 23 13.10 19.71 -27.96
C GLY A 23 12.33 18.83 -26.98
N GLU A 24 12.56 17.51 -26.96
CA GLU A 24 12.03 16.58 -25.96
C GLU A 24 13.19 15.75 -25.40
N VAL A 25 13.38 15.79 -24.07
CA VAL A 25 14.53 15.19 -23.39
C VAL A 25 14.13 13.83 -22.82
N ASN A 26 14.64 12.74 -23.40
CA ASN A 26 14.47 11.40 -22.85
C ASN A 26 15.61 11.01 -21.92
N LYS A 27 15.36 10.01 -21.06
CA LYS A 27 16.32 9.52 -20.06
C LYS A 27 17.62 9.00 -20.69
N ASP A 28 17.54 8.46 -21.90
CA ASP A 28 18.70 7.97 -22.64
C ASP A 28 19.58 9.11 -23.19
N ASP A 29 18.98 10.26 -23.51
CA ASP A 29 19.70 11.45 -23.98
C ASP A 29 20.47 12.11 -22.85
N ILE A 30 19.89 12.14 -21.64
CA ILE A 30 20.58 12.60 -20.41
C ILE A 30 21.79 11.71 -20.12
N ALA A 31 21.64 10.38 -20.24
CA ALA A 31 22.74 9.44 -20.03
C ALA A 31 23.85 9.53 -21.10
N LYS A 32 23.54 10.09 -22.28
CA LYS A 32 24.51 10.37 -23.34
C LYS A 32 25.27 11.66 -23.05
N LEU A 33 24.56 12.71 -22.61
CA LEU A 33 25.14 13.98 -22.16
C LEU A 33 26.11 13.78 -21.00
N GLU A 34 25.72 12.99 -19.99
CA GLU A 34 26.59 12.66 -18.86
C GLU A 34 27.88 11.94 -19.29
N ARG A 35 27.80 11.07 -20.30
CA ARG A 35 28.97 10.38 -20.87
C ARG A 35 29.88 11.33 -21.65
N GLU A 36 29.34 12.27 -22.40
CA GLU A 36 30.13 13.28 -23.12
C GLU A 36 30.82 14.27 -22.17
N ILE A 37 30.13 14.72 -21.12
CA ILE A 37 30.72 15.56 -20.07
C ILE A 37 31.84 14.80 -19.33
N ALA A 38 31.63 13.52 -19.00
CA ALA A 38 32.64 12.70 -18.34
C ALA A 38 33.87 12.47 -19.25
N SER A 39 33.66 12.17 -20.52
CA SER A 39 34.74 11.94 -21.50
C SER A 39 35.59 13.19 -21.72
N THR A 40 34.97 14.36 -21.87
CA THR A 40 35.68 15.62 -22.08
C THR A 40 36.45 16.09 -20.84
N LEU A 41 35.90 15.84 -19.64
CA LEU A 41 36.63 16.07 -18.39
C LEU A 41 37.85 15.16 -18.26
N ASP A 42 37.74 13.90 -18.66
CA ASP A 42 38.84 12.93 -18.63
C ASP A 42 39.93 13.25 -19.68
N MET A 43 39.54 13.69 -20.89
CA MET A 43 40.51 14.19 -21.89
C MET A 43 41.25 15.44 -21.41
N LYS A 44 40.58 16.36 -20.69
CA LYS A 44 41.20 17.56 -20.13
C LYS A 44 42.08 17.26 -18.90
N ALA A 45 41.79 16.19 -18.17
CA ALA A 45 42.67 15.68 -17.12
C ALA A 45 43.94 15.04 -17.69
N LYS A 46 43.82 14.36 -18.84
CA LYS A 46 44.93 13.68 -19.55
C LYS A 46 45.79 14.62 -20.42
N SER A 47 45.30 15.80 -20.79
CA SER A 47 46.05 16.75 -21.65
C SER A 47 46.94 17.75 -20.90
N ARG A 48 47.14 17.59 -19.58
CA ARG A 48 48.11 18.40 -18.84
C ARG A 48 49.55 17.98 -19.19
N PRO A 49 50.40 18.87 -19.75
CA PRO A 49 51.82 18.56 -19.88
C PRO A 49 52.45 18.56 -18.48
N ASN A 50 53.11 17.45 -18.15
CA ASN A 50 53.97 17.33 -16.98
C ASN A 50 55.18 18.29 -17.14
N SER A 51 55.12 19.48 -16.54
CA SER A 51 56.32 20.25 -16.23
C SER A 51 56.81 19.85 -14.84
N SER A 52 57.39 18.65 -14.73
CA SER A 52 58.29 18.33 -13.62
C SER A 52 59.65 18.91 -13.97
N LEU A 53 60.09 19.92 -13.25
CA LEU A 53 61.51 20.26 -13.15
C LEU A 53 61.92 20.07 -11.70
N ASP A 54 62.31 18.83 -11.40
CA ASP A 54 63.16 18.49 -10.27
C ASP A 54 64.52 18.09 -10.84
N THR A 55 65.53 18.88 -10.52
CA THR A 55 66.98 18.60 -10.50
C THR A 55 67.59 19.83 -9.82
N GLY A 56 68.49 19.79 -8.86
CA GLY A 56 69.25 18.74 -8.20
C GLY A 56 70.29 19.48 -7.33
N ALA A 57 70.69 18.86 -6.23
CA ALA A 57 71.80 19.33 -5.42
C ALA A 57 73.13 19.21 -6.20
N ALA A 58 73.97 20.27 -6.16
CA ALA A 58 75.42 20.20 -6.00
C ALA A 58 76.04 21.61 -6.16
N GLY A 59 77.06 21.89 -5.34
CA GLY A 59 77.75 23.17 -5.30
C GLY A 59 78.66 23.47 -6.48
N ASN A 60 78.92 24.77 -6.64
CA ASN A 60 80.17 25.45 -6.97
C ASN A 60 79.76 26.89 -7.34
N ASP A 61 80.24 27.90 -6.61
CA ASP A 61 81.53 28.56 -6.81
C ASP A 61 81.40 29.74 -7.78
N ASN A 62 81.91 30.88 -7.30
CA ASN A 62 82.25 32.13 -7.97
C ASN A 62 81.20 33.06 -8.59
N GLY A 63 81.32 34.35 -8.22
CA GLY A 63 80.72 35.48 -8.95
C GLY A 63 80.33 36.69 -8.10
N ASN A 64 81.18 37.15 -7.18
CA ASN A 64 81.88 38.44 -7.29
C ASN A 64 81.02 39.69 -7.59
N ARG A 65 80.81 40.53 -6.56
CA ARG A 65 80.71 42.03 -6.58
C ARG A 65 80.49 42.50 -5.13
N ASN A 66 81.54 42.67 -4.32
CA ASN A 66 82.50 43.79 -4.30
C ASN A 66 81.89 45.13 -3.85
N GLY A 67 82.40 45.65 -2.73
CA GLY A 67 81.98 46.89 -2.03
C GLY A 67 81.86 46.67 -0.52
N SER A 68 82.87 46.17 0.20
CA SER A 68 84.15 46.83 0.56
C SER A 68 83.98 48.08 1.45
N ARG A 69 84.74 48.09 2.55
CA ARG A 69 85.21 49.22 3.39
C ARG A 69 84.36 49.49 4.65
N GLY A 70 84.84 49.30 5.88
CA GLY A 70 86.17 48.91 6.34
C GLY A 70 86.11 48.36 7.77
N GLU A 71 86.88 47.30 7.99
CA GLU A 71 87.27 46.83 9.32
C GLU A 71 88.31 47.81 9.88
N ASP A 72 88.01 48.42 11.02
CA ASP A 72 89.02 49.06 11.84
C ASP A 72 89.57 48.07 12.87
N LYS A 73 90.90 48.04 12.85
CA LYS A 73 91.82 47.16 13.55
C LYS A 73 91.57 47.10 15.07
N PRO A 74 91.90 45.97 15.72
CA PRO A 74 92.04 45.95 17.17
C PRO A 74 93.18 46.89 17.58
N SER A 75 92.83 48.00 18.22
CA SER A 75 93.80 48.86 18.90
C SER A 75 94.42 48.05 20.04
N THR A 76 95.67 47.64 19.82
CA THR A 76 96.62 47.20 20.83
C THR A 76 96.61 48.18 21.99
N VAL A 77 96.02 47.76 23.11
CA VAL A 77 96.18 48.42 24.41
C VAL A 77 97.64 48.28 24.81
N VAL A 78 98.46 49.28 24.49
CA VAL A 78 99.78 49.46 25.08
C VAL A 78 99.55 49.95 26.51
N ALA A 79 99.55 49.02 27.45
CA ALA A 79 99.61 49.30 28.87
C ALA A 79 100.96 49.95 29.20
N TYR A 80 100.98 51.28 29.28
CA TYR A 80 102.08 52.01 29.90
C TYR A 80 101.99 51.85 31.42
N ASN A 81 102.63 50.80 31.93
CA ASN A 81 102.96 50.67 33.34
C ASN A 81 104.09 51.66 33.68
N ASN A 82 103.76 52.93 33.90
CA ASN A 82 104.63 53.84 34.65
C ASN A 82 103.85 55.00 35.31
N PRO A 83 103.41 54.86 36.58
CA PRO A 83 102.62 55.88 37.26
C PRO A 83 103.37 57.19 37.59
N ALA A 84 104.68 57.26 37.34
CA ALA A 84 105.49 58.46 37.61
C ALA A 84 105.61 59.44 36.42
N ALA A 85 105.35 59.01 35.18
CA ALA A 85 105.46 59.87 33.99
C ALA A 85 104.13 60.57 33.63
N ALA A 86 102.99 59.97 33.97
CA ALA A 86 101.67 60.55 33.74
C ALA A 86 101.39 61.77 34.64
N SER A 87 101.97 61.81 35.85
CA SER A 87 101.76 62.91 36.80
C SER A 87 102.44 64.22 36.38
N LYS A 88 103.57 64.18 35.67
CA LYS A 88 104.24 65.40 35.15
C LYS A 88 103.60 65.94 33.89
N ALA A 89 103.11 65.06 33.00
CA ALA A 89 102.35 65.49 31.81
C ALA A 89 100.96 66.06 32.19
N ALA A 90 100.30 65.51 33.21
CA ALA A 90 99.03 66.03 33.71
C ALA A 90 99.15 67.41 34.38
N GLU A 91 100.32 67.74 34.96
CA GLU A 91 100.56 69.04 35.61
C GLU A 91 100.85 70.16 34.57
N GLU A 92 101.55 69.86 33.47
CA GLU A 92 101.73 70.76 32.31
C GLU A 92 100.45 70.94 31.46
N LEU A 93 99.49 70.01 31.53
CA LEU A 93 98.16 70.11 30.91
C LEU A 93 97.13 70.84 31.78
N SER A 94 97.46 71.17 33.04
CA SER A 94 96.53 71.78 34.00
C SER A 94 96.44 73.31 33.93
N ARG A 95 97.35 73.96 33.19
CA ARG A 95 97.32 75.41 32.96
C ARG A 95 97.34 75.72 31.47
N PRO A 96 96.36 76.48 30.96
CA PRO A 96 96.41 76.94 29.58
C PRO A 96 97.67 77.80 29.38
N PRO A 97 98.34 77.70 28.22
CA PRO A 97 99.48 78.56 27.92
C PRO A 97 99.04 80.03 28.00
N SER A 98 99.77 80.82 28.80
CA SER A 98 99.48 82.23 29.06
C SER A 98 99.30 83.01 27.74
N GLY A 99 98.14 83.64 27.56
CA GLY A 99 97.78 84.45 26.39
C GLY A 99 96.93 83.75 25.32
N LYS A 100 96.56 82.47 25.49
CA LYS A 100 95.70 81.69 24.56
C LYS A 100 94.40 81.18 25.18
N GLU A 101 94.00 81.72 26.32
CA GLU A 101 92.86 81.25 27.11
C GLU A 101 91.53 81.31 26.32
N TRP A 102 91.37 82.29 25.43
CA TRP A 102 90.21 82.40 24.54
C TRP A 102 90.14 81.30 23.47
N GLU A 103 91.27 80.86 22.93
CA GLU A 103 91.32 79.71 21.99
C GLU A 103 90.94 78.41 22.70
N VAL A 104 91.37 78.24 23.96
CA VAL A 104 90.98 77.10 24.81
C VAL A 104 89.48 77.11 25.08
N ILE A 105 88.88 78.25 25.41
CA ILE A 105 87.42 78.37 25.61
C ILE A 105 86.66 78.07 24.31
N ASN A 106 87.10 78.61 23.16
CA ASN A 106 86.46 78.33 21.87
C ASN A 106 86.56 76.85 21.48
N SER A 107 87.74 76.24 21.63
CA SER A 107 87.93 74.81 21.38
C SER A 107 87.09 73.93 22.33
N TYR A 108 86.97 74.31 23.60
CA TYR A 108 86.09 73.63 24.56
C TYR A 108 84.62 73.76 24.20
N GLN A 109 84.15 74.95 23.77
CA GLN A 109 82.77 75.14 23.32
C GLN A 109 82.47 74.33 22.06
N LEU A 110 83.43 74.26 21.13
CA LEU A 110 83.31 73.49 19.90
C LEU A 110 83.28 71.98 20.19
N LEU A 111 84.19 71.48 21.02
CA LEU A 111 84.19 70.10 21.52
C LEU A 111 82.91 69.76 22.28
N ARG A 112 82.41 70.68 23.13
CA ARG A 112 81.13 70.49 23.83
C ARG A 112 79.95 70.44 22.86
N GLY A 113 80.00 71.21 21.77
CA GLY A 113 79.03 71.15 20.68
C GLY A 113 79.07 69.80 19.94
N GLU A 114 80.26 69.35 19.57
CA GLU A 114 80.48 68.05 18.92
C GLU A 114 80.06 66.87 19.81
N GLU A 115 80.38 66.92 21.11
CA GLU A 115 79.99 65.89 22.09
C GLU A 115 78.46 65.84 22.24
N LYS A 116 77.80 67.01 22.29
CA LYS A 116 76.33 67.10 22.34
C LYS A 116 75.70 66.56 21.06
N GLU A 117 76.24 66.90 19.89
CA GLU A 117 75.74 66.38 18.61
C GLU A 117 75.94 64.86 18.51
N ARG A 118 77.07 64.34 19.01
CA ARG A 118 77.33 62.90 19.10
C ARG A 118 76.30 62.21 20.00
N GLN A 119 76.03 62.76 21.18
CA GLN A 119 75.01 62.25 22.09
C GLN A 119 73.60 62.29 21.49
N GLU A 120 73.25 63.36 20.77
CA GLU A 120 71.96 63.48 20.08
C GLU A 120 71.84 62.44 18.94
N ARG A 121 72.91 62.20 18.17
CA ARG A 121 72.94 61.14 17.14
C ARG A 121 72.83 59.74 17.75
N GLU A 122 73.54 59.46 18.84
CA GLU A 122 73.47 58.19 19.57
C GLU A 122 72.06 57.98 20.15
N ALA A 123 71.45 59.01 20.76
CA ALA A 123 70.09 58.94 21.27
C ALA A 123 69.06 58.74 20.15
N ALA A 124 69.22 59.39 18.99
CA ALA A 124 68.37 59.19 17.83
C ALA A 124 68.52 57.77 17.24
N TYR A 125 69.74 57.23 17.20
CA TYR A 125 70.00 55.86 16.78
C TYR A 125 69.36 54.85 17.75
N LEU A 126 69.52 55.05 19.06
CA LEU A 126 68.92 54.20 20.09
C LEU A 126 67.39 54.22 20.01
N LYS A 127 66.78 55.40 19.78
CA LYS A 127 65.34 55.52 19.54
C LYS A 127 64.89 54.75 18.32
N LYS A 128 65.62 54.84 17.20
CA LYS A 128 65.33 54.06 15.98
C LYS A 128 65.44 52.55 16.23
N LEU A 129 66.46 52.12 16.97
CA LEU A 129 66.66 50.71 17.32
C LEU A 129 65.52 50.19 18.20
N ASN A 130 65.14 50.93 19.24
CA ASN A 130 64.04 50.58 20.13
C ASN A 130 62.69 50.56 19.38
N PHE A 131 62.47 51.52 18.47
CA PHE A 131 61.27 51.54 17.64
C PHE A 131 61.20 50.34 16.69
N ARG A 132 62.32 49.99 16.04
CA ARG A 132 62.41 48.78 15.21
C ARG A 132 62.11 47.52 16.01
N LYS A 133 62.71 47.38 17.20
CA LYS A 133 62.45 46.24 18.09
C LYS A 133 60.97 46.16 18.48
N SER A 134 60.34 47.29 18.81
CA SER A 134 58.90 47.34 19.12
C SER A 134 58.04 46.91 17.93
N LEU A 135 58.36 47.36 16.71
CA LEU A 135 57.66 46.90 15.51
C LEU A 135 57.82 45.40 15.27
N ASP A 136 59.03 44.86 15.44
CA ASP A 136 59.30 43.43 15.31
C ASP A 136 58.50 42.61 16.35
N ASP A 137 58.40 43.09 17.59
CA ASP A 137 57.59 42.48 18.65
C ASP A 137 56.08 42.52 18.32
N HIS A 138 55.58 43.64 17.80
CA HIS A 138 54.19 43.77 17.35
C HIS A 138 53.87 42.84 16.17
N LEU A 139 54.78 42.73 15.19
CA LEU A 139 54.64 41.81 14.06
C LEU A 139 54.63 40.35 14.53
N ARG A 140 55.47 40.01 15.50
CA ARG A 140 55.49 38.67 16.08
C ARG A 140 54.17 38.32 16.76
N VAL A 141 53.62 39.24 17.57
CA VAL A 141 52.31 39.06 18.22
C VAL A 141 51.19 38.93 17.18
N ALA A 142 51.17 39.80 16.16
CA ALA A 142 50.19 39.73 15.08
C ALA A 142 50.23 38.39 14.34
N HIS A 143 51.43 37.88 14.02
CA HIS A 143 51.58 36.57 13.41
C HIS A 143 51.13 35.41 14.30
N THR A 144 51.35 35.50 15.62
CA THR A 144 50.84 34.47 16.55
C THR A 144 49.32 34.46 16.64
N ILE A 145 48.68 35.65 16.67
CA ILE A 145 47.21 35.77 16.67
C ILE A 145 46.66 35.22 15.35
N GLN A 146 47.22 35.63 14.21
CA GLN A 146 46.78 35.15 12.90
C GLN A 146 46.93 33.63 12.74
N ARG A 147 47.97 33.02 13.31
CA ARG A 147 48.11 31.55 13.31
C ARG A 147 47.03 30.88 14.17
N GLY A 148 46.76 31.42 15.35
CA GLY A 148 45.70 30.91 16.23
C GLY A 148 44.31 31.00 15.59
N ASP A 149 44.00 32.12 14.94
CA ASP A 149 42.72 32.32 14.25
C ASP A 149 42.55 31.31 13.10
N ASN A 150 43.60 31.11 12.29
CA ASN A 150 43.57 30.13 11.20
C ASN A 150 43.42 28.68 11.68
N GLU A 151 43.96 28.34 12.85
CA GLU A 151 43.83 27.01 13.45
C GLU A 151 42.41 26.79 14.01
N SER A 152 41.87 27.80 14.69
CA SER A 152 40.47 27.79 15.14
C SER A 152 39.47 27.66 13.98
N ASP A 153 39.72 28.36 12.87
CA ASP A 153 38.88 28.28 11.66
C ASP A 153 38.94 26.88 11.02
N ARG A 154 40.11 26.24 11.02
CA ARG A 154 40.26 24.85 10.55
C ARG A 154 39.51 23.88 11.46
N ASP A 155 39.68 23.98 12.77
CA ASP A 155 38.97 23.13 13.73
C ASP A 155 37.45 23.31 13.64
N TYR A 156 36.99 24.52 13.32
CA TYR A 156 35.57 24.78 13.08
C TYR A 156 35.09 24.15 11.77
N ALA A 157 35.85 24.30 10.68
CA ALA A 157 35.53 23.69 9.39
C ALA A 157 35.49 22.16 9.47
N ASP A 158 36.44 21.54 10.18
CA ASP A 158 36.50 20.09 10.38
C ASP A 158 35.32 19.60 11.23
N ARG A 159 34.92 20.34 12.27
CA ARG A 159 33.69 20.03 13.04
C ARG A 159 32.45 20.07 12.16
N ILE A 160 32.29 21.09 11.32
CA ILE A 160 31.16 21.17 10.38
C ILE A 160 31.18 19.99 9.40
N ALA A 161 32.33 19.65 8.83
CA ALA A 161 32.46 18.53 7.90
C ALA A 161 32.07 17.19 8.57
N ASN A 162 32.49 17.00 9.82
CA ASN A 162 32.12 15.84 10.63
C ASN A 162 30.62 15.81 10.96
N ASP A 163 30.01 16.95 11.28
CA ASP A 163 28.57 17.02 11.54
C ASP A 163 27.75 16.75 10.28
N ILE A 164 28.17 17.26 9.11
CA ILE A 164 27.53 16.98 7.82
C ILE A 164 27.62 15.49 7.48
N THR A 165 28.79 14.88 7.62
CA THR A 165 28.97 13.44 7.35
C THR A 165 28.17 12.58 8.33
N LYS A 166 28.13 12.95 9.62
CA LYS A 166 27.28 12.30 10.62
C LYS A 166 25.80 12.40 10.25
N TYR A 167 25.31 13.58 9.87
CA TYR A 167 23.94 13.78 9.41
C TYR A 167 23.59 12.90 8.21
N HIS A 168 24.46 12.84 7.18
CA HIS A 168 24.23 11.98 6.03
C HIS A 168 24.22 10.50 6.38
N ASN A 169 25.09 10.05 7.29
CA ASN A 169 25.08 8.69 7.78
C ASN A 169 23.79 8.37 8.56
N GLU A 170 23.33 9.29 9.41
CA GLU A 170 22.07 9.15 10.13
C GLU A 170 20.88 9.07 9.16
N GLU A 171 20.79 9.93 8.16
CA GLU A 171 19.74 9.89 7.14
C GLU A 171 19.78 8.59 6.33
N LYS A 172 20.97 8.12 5.94
CA LYS A 172 21.12 6.83 5.26
C LYS A 172 20.63 5.68 6.13
N THR A 173 20.98 5.64 7.41
CA THR A 173 20.50 4.59 8.32
C THR A 173 18.99 4.64 8.54
N LYS A 174 18.38 5.83 8.60
CA LYS A 174 16.92 5.96 8.66
C LYS A 174 16.27 5.44 7.38
N PHE A 175 16.81 5.81 6.23
CA PHE A 175 16.33 5.35 4.93
C PHE A 175 16.44 3.81 4.81
N ASP A 176 17.57 3.23 5.19
CA ASP A 176 17.79 1.78 5.18
C ASP A 176 16.82 1.06 6.13
N ARG A 177 16.54 1.62 7.30
CA ARG A 177 15.51 1.09 8.22
C ARG A 177 14.12 1.11 7.61
N ILE A 178 13.73 2.20 6.95
CA ILE A 178 12.43 2.30 6.27
C ILE A 178 12.36 1.29 5.11
N LYS A 179 13.42 1.23 4.29
CA LYS A 179 13.51 0.28 3.17
C LYS A 179 13.40 -1.17 3.65
N LYS A 180 14.09 -1.52 4.74
CA LYS A 180 14.02 -2.86 5.35
C LYS A 180 12.61 -3.16 5.85
N LYS A 181 11.98 -2.25 6.59
CA LYS A 181 10.58 -2.42 7.05
C LYS A 181 9.62 -2.64 5.88
N ASN A 182 9.74 -1.84 4.82
CA ASN A 182 8.89 -2.00 3.64
C ASN A 182 9.12 -3.35 2.94
N HIS A 183 10.36 -3.83 2.90
CA HIS A 183 10.68 -5.14 2.36
C HIS A 183 10.09 -6.27 3.21
N ASP A 184 10.30 -6.22 4.53
CA ASP A 184 9.75 -7.20 5.47
C ASP A 184 8.20 -7.24 5.41
N GLU A 185 7.54 -6.07 5.29
CA GLU A 185 6.09 -6.00 5.08
C GLU A 185 5.64 -6.59 3.74
N SER A 186 6.40 -6.34 2.68
CA SER A 186 6.12 -6.91 1.35
C SER A 186 6.23 -8.43 1.37
N ASP A 187 7.28 -8.96 2.01
CA ASP A 187 7.51 -10.40 2.13
C ASP A 187 6.42 -11.06 2.97
N LEU A 188 6.01 -10.43 4.07
CA LEU A 188 4.89 -10.90 4.89
C LEU A 188 3.58 -10.95 4.08
N ARG A 189 3.27 -9.90 3.31
CA ARG A 189 2.08 -9.90 2.43
C ARG A 189 2.16 -11.00 1.38
N MET A 190 3.33 -11.22 0.80
CA MET A 190 3.53 -12.28 -0.19
C MET A 190 3.33 -13.67 0.43
N GLN A 191 3.84 -13.91 1.64
CA GLN A 191 3.60 -15.15 2.39
C GLN A 191 2.11 -15.35 2.70
N GLN A 192 1.41 -14.29 3.12
CA GLN A 192 -0.05 -14.35 3.37
C GLN A 192 -0.85 -14.68 2.10
N ILE A 193 -0.46 -14.11 0.95
CA ILE A 193 -1.07 -14.41 -0.35
C ILE A 193 -0.85 -15.87 -0.70
N GLN A 194 0.38 -16.38 -0.57
CA GLN A 194 0.70 -17.78 -0.84
C GLN A 194 -0.05 -18.73 0.09
N GLU A 195 -0.15 -18.41 1.39
CA GLU A 195 -0.89 -19.22 2.35
C GLU A 195 -2.40 -19.24 2.03
N LYS A 196 -2.97 -18.08 1.66
CA LYS A 196 -4.37 -17.98 1.22
C LYS A 196 -4.61 -18.78 -0.06
N GLN A 197 -3.69 -18.73 -1.03
CA GLN A 197 -3.77 -19.54 -2.24
C GLN A 197 -3.67 -21.04 -1.92
N ARG A 198 -2.80 -21.42 -0.98
CA ARG A 198 -2.67 -22.81 -0.53
C ARG A 198 -3.95 -23.31 0.14
N ARG A 199 -4.56 -22.51 1.03
CA ARG A 199 -5.85 -22.83 1.65
C ARG A 199 -6.96 -22.96 0.63
N ALA A 200 -7.07 -22.00 -0.30
CA ALA A 200 -8.06 -22.07 -1.37
C ALA A 200 -7.87 -23.30 -2.28
N ALA A 201 -6.63 -23.69 -2.56
CA ALA A 201 -6.34 -24.91 -3.31
C ALA A 201 -6.72 -26.18 -2.54
N GLN A 202 -6.47 -26.23 -1.22
CA GLN A 202 -6.88 -27.32 -0.35
C GLN A 202 -8.40 -27.43 -0.26
N GLU A 203 -9.10 -26.33 0.02
CA GLU A 203 -10.57 -26.29 0.05
C GLU A 203 -11.18 -26.72 -1.29
N LYS A 204 -10.59 -26.29 -2.41
CA LYS A 204 -11.03 -26.72 -3.75
C LYS A 204 -10.80 -28.22 -3.97
N ALA A 205 -9.68 -28.77 -3.51
CA ALA A 205 -9.41 -30.20 -3.61
C ALA A 205 -10.36 -31.02 -2.74
N GLU A 206 -10.61 -30.59 -1.50
CA GLU A 206 -11.58 -31.21 -0.59
C GLU A 206 -13.00 -31.14 -1.15
N ALA A 207 -13.41 -30.00 -1.72
CA ALA A 207 -14.70 -29.85 -2.37
C ALA A 207 -14.85 -30.80 -3.58
N MET A 208 -13.81 -30.94 -4.41
CA MET A 208 -13.80 -31.90 -5.52
C MET A 208 -13.87 -33.35 -5.02
N GLU A 209 -13.15 -33.71 -3.95
CA GLU A 209 -13.26 -35.03 -3.35
C GLU A 209 -14.66 -35.31 -2.79
N MET A 210 -15.25 -34.35 -2.08
CA MET A 210 -16.60 -34.47 -1.53
C MET A 210 -17.65 -34.60 -2.63
N ASP A 211 -17.52 -33.82 -3.71
CA ASP A 211 -18.40 -33.93 -4.87
C ASP A 211 -18.25 -35.29 -5.56
N ARG A 212 -17.00 -35.77 -5.73
CA ARG A 212 -16.74 -37.11 -6.27
C ARG A 212 -17.38 -38.21 -5.42
N ARG A 213 -17.25 -38.15 -4.09
CA ARG A 213 -17.91 -39.10 -3.16
C ARG A 213 -19.44 -39.03 -3.25
N ASN A 214 -20.00 -37.82 -3.37
CA ASN A 214 -21.45 -37.65 -3.55
C ASN A 214 -21.94 -38.23 -4.88
N GLN A 215 -21.19 -38.03 -5.97
CA GLN A 215 -21.49 -38.63 -7.27
C GLN A 215 -21.45 -40.16 -7.21
N GLU A 216 -20.42 -40.74 -6.55
CA GLU A 216 -20.33 -42.19 -6.33
C GLU A 216 -21.51 -42.74 -5.53
N LEU A 217 -21.91 -42.06 -4.43
CA LEU A 217 -23.09 -42.42 -3.64
C LEU A 217 -24.39 -42.34 -4.45
N ASN A 218 -24.54 -41.32 -5.30
CA ASN A 218 -25.71 -41.19 -6.17
C ASN A 218 -25.76 -42.31 -7.22
N LEU A 219 -24.63 -42.66 -7.83
CA LEU A 219 -24.54 -43.78 -8.76
C LEU A 219 -24.88 -45.11 -8.07
N GLN A 220 -24.42 -45.31 -6.83
CA GLN A 220 -24.77 -46.49 -6.05
C GLN A 220 -26.28 -46.57 -5.79
N LYS A 221 -26.91 -45.47 -5.36
CA LYS A 221 -28.37 -45.40 -5.16
C LYS A 221 -29.14 -45.67 -6.45
N GLN A 222 -28.68 -45.15 -7.58
CA GLN A 222 -29.30 -45.43 -8.88
C GLN A 222 -29.22 -46.91 -9.25
N ARG A 223 -28.08 -47.58 -8.98
CA ARG A 223 -27.96 -49.03 -9.19
C ARG A 223 -28.90 -49.82 -8.29
N GLU A 224 -28.99 -49.47 -7.00
CA GLU A 224 -29.92 -50.10 -6.07
C GLU A 224 -31.39 -49.91 -6.48
N GLU A 225 -31.76 -48.73 -6.99
CA GLU A 225 -33.11 -48.49 -7.53
C GLU A 225 -33.37 -49.32 -8.79
N GLN A 226 -32.40 -49.40 -9.71
CA GLN A 226 -32.53 -50.25 -10.90
C GLN A 226 -32.68 -51.72 -10.53
N GLU A 227 -31.93 -52.22 -9.55
CA GLU A 227 -32.06 -53.59 -9.05
C GLU A 227 -33.42 -53.83 -8.39
N LYS A 228 -33.94 -52.87 -7.60
CA LYS A 228 -35.30 -52.95 -7.03
C LYS A 228 -36.36 -53.00 -8.12
N ILE A 229 -36.26 -52.16 -9.15
CA ILE A 229 -37.19 -52.16 -10.29
C ILE A 229 -37.11 -53.49 -11.05
N ALA A 230 -35.90 -54.01 -11.29
CA ALA A 230 -35.71 -55.29 -11.95
C ALA A 230 -36.31 -56.44 -11.14
N ARG A 231 -36.14 -56.44 -9.82
CA ARG A 231 -36.74 -57.42 -8.91
C ARG A 231 -38.26 -57.37 -8.94
N ILE A 232 -38.86 -56.18 -8.82
CA ILE A 232 -40.32 -56.01 -8.92
C ILE A 232 -40.83 -56.51 -10.28
N ARG A 233 -40.10 -56.22 -11.36
CA ARG A 233 -40.47 -56.69 -12.70
C ARG A 233 -40.41 -58.22 -12.79
N ARG A 234 -39.40 -58.86 -12.22
CA ARG A 234 -39.29 -60.33 -12.15
C ARG A 234 -40.44 -60.92 -11.32
N GLU A 235 -40.71 -60.39 -10.13
CA GLU A 235 -41.81 -60.84 -9.27
C GLU A 235 -43.18 -60.69 -9.97
N LYS A 236 -43.38 -59.60 -10.73
CA LYS A 236 -44.58 -59.42 -11.57
C LYS A 236 -44.69 -60.45 -12.68
N LEU A 237 -43.59 -60.76 -13.38
CA LEU A 237 -43.58 -61.78 -14.44
C LEU A 237 -43.89 -63.17 -13.86
N GLU A 238 -43.24 -63.55 -12.75
CA GLU A 238 -43.50 -64.82 -12.07
C GLU A 238 -44.95 -64.93 -11.57
N SER A 239 -45.51 -63.85 -11.02
CA SER A 239 -46.91 -63.79 -10.62
C SER A 239 -47.86 -63.94 -11.82
N GLN A 240 -47.56 -63.26 -12.93
CA GLN A 240 -48.34 -63.37 -14.16
C GLN A 240 -48.29 -64.79 -14.74
N GLU A 241 -47.14 -65.45 -14.72
CA GLU A 241 -47.01 -66.86 -15.14
C GLU A 241 -47.84 -67.80 -14.25
N ARG A 242 -47.85 -67.59 -12.93
CA ARG A 242 -48.70 -68.37 -12.01
C ARG A 242 -50.18 -68.19 -12.32
N ILE A 243 -50.63 -66.96 -12.53
CA ILE A 243 -52.03 -66.66 -12.89
C ILE A 243 -52.40 -67.33 -14.21
N LEU A 244 -51.50 -67.32 -15.21
CA LEU A 244 -51.74 -67.99 -16.49
C LEU A 244 -51.84 -69.52 -16.34
N GLN A 245 -51.02 -70.12 -15.48
CA GLN A 245 -51.10 -71.55 -15.17
C GLN A 245 -52.42 -71.89 -14.47
N GLU A 246 -52.80 -71.12 -13.44
CA GLU A 246 -54.06 -71.30 -12.71
C GLU A 246 -55.28 -71.12 -13.63
N ASN A 247 -55.26 -70.14 -14.53
CA ASN A 247 -56.33 -69.97 -15.52
C ASN A 247 -56.44 -71.17 -16.47
N ARG A 248 -55.32 -71.72 -16.94
CA ARG A 248 -55.33 -72.93 -17.79
C ARG A 248 -55.86 -74.16 -17.04
N GLU A 249 -55.52 -74.32 -15.76
CA GLU A 249 -56.06 -75.40 -14.93
C GLU A 249 -57.56 -75.21 -14.68
N ASN A 250 -58.01 -73.99 -14.39
CA ASN A 250 -59.42 -73.67 -14.25
C ASN A 250 -60.22 -73.89 -15.54
N GLU A 251 -59.67 -73.56 -16.70
CA GLU A 251 -60.28 -73.88 -18.00
C GLU A 251 -60.43 -75.39 -18.20
N ARG A 252 -59.38 -76.18 -17.91
CA ARG A 252 -59.46 -77.64 -17.95
C ARG A 252 -60.50 -78.21 -17.00
N LEU A 253 -60.57 -77.70 -15.76
CA LEU A 253 -61.58 -78.12 -14.80
C LEU A 253 -63.00 -77.78 -15.26
N ARG A 254 -63.20 -76.62 -15.90
CA ARG A 254 -64.47 -76.24 -16.50
C ARG A 254 -64.85 -77.12 -17.69
N GLU A 255 -63.89 -77.52 -18.53
CA GLU A 255 -64.13 -78.47 -19.62
C GLU A 255 -64.52 -79.84 -19.10
N ILE A 256 -63.83 -80.36 -18.07
CA ILE A 256 -64.16 -81.62 -17.42
C ILE A 256 -65.56 -81.55 -16.78
N ALA A 257 -65.88 -80.44 -16.10
CA ALA A 257 -67.22 -80.25 -15.53
C ALA A 257 -68.29 -80.23 -16.61
N ARG A 258 -68.06 -79.51 -17.73
CA ARG A 258 -68.99 -79.47 -18.87
C ARG A 258 -69.18 -80.85 -19.51
N GLN A 259 -68.11 -81.64 -19.62
CA GLN A 259 -68.21 -83.02 -20.11
C GLN A 259 -69.02 -83.90 -19.16
N LYS A 260 -68.78 -83.81 -17.85
CA LYS A 260 -69.55 -84.53 -16.84
C LYS A 260 -71.02 -84.12 -16.81
N ASP A 261 -71.32 -82.83 -16.94
CA ASP A 261 -72.70 -82.34 -17.01
C ASP A 261 -73.39 -82.83 -18.29
N ALA A 262 -72.69 -82.85 -19.42
CA ALA A 262 -73.21 -83.42 -20.66
C ALA A 262 -73.43 -84.95 -20.57
N GLU A 263 -72.55 -85.68 -19.89
CA GLU A 263 -72.71 -87.11 -19.62
C GLU A 263 -73.89 -87.37 -18.68
N LEU A 264 -74.06 -86.55 -17.64
CA LEU A 264 -75.19 -86.63 -16.72
C LEU A 264 -76.51 -86.29 -17.42
N ASP A 265 -76.53 -85.28 -18.27
CA ASP A 265 -77.69 -84.90 -19.07
C ASP A 265 -78.04 -86.00 -20.08
N GLN A 266 -77.04 -86.57 -20.75
CA GLN A 266 -77.22 -87.72 -21.64
C GLN A 266 -77.75 -88.95 -20.90
N ARG A 267 -77.23 -89.22 -19.70
CA ARG A 267 -77.70 -90.30 -18.83
C ARG A 267 -79.13 -90.03 -18.36
N GLN A 268 -79.46 -88.81 -17.96
CA GLN A 268 -80.82 -88.42 -17.58
C GLN A 268 -81.78 -88.54 -18.77
N MET A 269 -81.36 -88.18 -19.98
CA MET A 269 -82.16 -88.33 -21.19
C MET A 269 -82.38 -89.82 -21.53
N GLN A 270 -81.38 -90.67 -21.35
CA GLN A 270 -81.52 -92.13 -21.48
C GLN A 270 -82.41 -92.73 -20.40
N GLU A 271 -82.26 -92.29 -19.15
CA GLU A 271 -83.12 -92.69 -18.04
C GLU A 271 -84.56 -92.22 -18.28
N TYR A 272 -84.77 -91.01 -18.80
CA TYR A 272 -86.08 -90.47 -19.16
C TYR A 272 -86.69 -91.17 -20.37
N ALA A 273 -85.90 -91.50 -21.40
CA ALA A 273 -86.34 -92.31 -22.53
C ALA A 273 -86.73 -93.73 -22.07
N SER A 274 -85.91 -94.36 -21.23
CA SER A 274 -86.23 -95.66 -20.64
C SER A 274 -87.46 -95.60 -19.73
N LYS A 275 -87.68 -94.46 -19.06
CA LYS A 275 -88.88 -94.20 -18.26
C LYS A 275 -90.10 -93.99 -19.16
N LEU A 276 -89.98 -93.32 -20.31
CA LEU A 276 -91.05 -93.19 -21.29
C LEU A 276 -91.40 -94.53 -21.94
N ASP A 277 -90.41 -95.37 -22.23
CA ASP A 277 -90.63 -96.73 -22.73
C ASP A 277 -91.28 -97.61 -21.65
N ARG A 278 -90.83 -97.51 -20.39
CA ARG A 278 -91.50 -98.14 -19.26
C ARG A 278 -92.91 -97.61 -19.06
N GLU A 279 -93.15 -96.30 -19.17
CA GLU A 279 -94.47 -95.70 -19.09
C GLU A 279 -95.35 -96.06 -20.28
N ALA A 280 -94.80 -96.34 -21.46
CA ALA A 280 -95.55 -96.84 -22.61
C ALA A 280 -95.98 -98.30 -22.37
N ILE A 281 -95.06 -99.14 -21.89
CA ILE A 281 -95.34 -100.51 -21.45
C ILE A 281 -96.34 -100.50 -20.29
N GLU A 282 -96.19 -99.58 -19.34
CA GLU A 282 -97.11 -99.40 -18.21
C GLU A 282 -98.43 -98.76 -18.64
N ARG A 283 -98.52 -97.95 -19.69
CA ARG A 283 -99.80 -97.47 -20.25
C ARG A 283 -100.54 -98.57 -20.99
N GLU A 284 -99.82 -99.42 -21.72
CA GLU A 284 -100.38 -100.61 -22.35
C GLU A 284 -100.88 -101.61 -21.28
N ASN A 285 -100.07 -101.83 -20.23
CA ASN A 285 -100.45 -102.64 -19.08
C ASN A 285 -101.51 -101.96 -18.20
N ALA A 286 -101.56 -100.62 -18.12
CA ALA A 286 -102.55 -99.85 -17.37
C ALA A 286 -103.88 -99.75 -18.12
N PHE A 287 -103.89 -99.84 -19.45
CA PHE A 287 -105.11 -100.00 -20.22
C PHE A 287 -105.72 -101.39 -19.95
N LYS A 288 -104.90 -102.46 -19.93
CA LYS A 288 -105.32 -103.80 -19.49
C LYS A 288 -105.78 -103.80 -18.02
N MET A 289 -105.00 -103.21 -17.13
CA MET A 289 -105.32 -103.13 -15.70
C MET A 289 -106.50 -102.18 -15.43
N ARG A 290 -106.81 -101.16 -16.24
CA ARG A 290 -108.02 -100.31 -16.03
C ARG A 290 -109.32 -101.04 -16.34
N MET A 291 -109.31 -101.98 -17.28
CA MET A 291 -110.42 -102.92 -17.48
C MET A 291 -110.58 -103.88 -16.28
N GLU A 292 -109.48 -104.36 -15.70
CA GLU A 292 -109.51 -105.22 -14.50
C GLU A 292 -109.76 -104.46 -13.17
N LYS A 293 -109.40 -103.18 -13.09
CA LYS A 293 -109.45 -102.34 -11.88
C LYS A 293 -110.72 -101.49 -11.80
N SER A 294 -111.57 -101.48 -12.83
CA SER A 294 -112.99 -101.10 -12.68
C SER A 294 -113.78 -102.14 -11.86
N ALA A 295 -113.23 -103.35 -11.66
CA ALA A 295 -113.85 -104.41 -10.86
C ALA A 295 -113.27 -104.53 -9.44
N ASN A 296 -112.14 -103.87 -9.09
CA ASN A 296 -111.46 -104.08 -7.81
C ASN A 296 -110.62 -102.85 -7.38
N ASN A 297 -111.25 -101.76 -6.92
CA ASN A 297 -110.76 -100.90 -5.82
C ASN A 297 -111.43 -99.52 -5.84
N GLY A 298 -112.72 -99.52 -5.46
CA GLY A 298 -113.11 -98.62 -4.40
C GLY A 298 -112.30 -98.95 -3.14
N GLN A 299 -111.90 -97.93 -2.38
CA GLN A 299 -111.07 -97.97 -1.17
C GLN A 299 -109.54 -98.03 -1.35
N LYS A 300 -108.93 -96.82 -1.41
CA LYS A 300 -107.78 -96.34 -0.61
C LYS A 300 -106.94 -95.34 -1.41
N PHE A 301 -107.30 -94.05 -1.36
CA PHE A 301 -106.38 -92.91 -1.59
C PHE A 301 -106.99 -91.58 -1.08
N GLU A 302 -107.57 -91.63 0.12
CA GLU A 302 -107.47 -90.49 1.05
C GLU A 302 -106.27 -90.78 1.94
N THR A 303 -105.56 -89.74 2.41
CA THR A 303 -104.34 -89.73 3.28
C THR A 303 -103.04 -90.07 2.52
N GLU A 304 -102.05 -89.19 2.34
CA GLU A 304 -101.54 -88.10 3.17
C GLU A 304 -100.66 -87.13 2.36
N GLY A 305 -100.77 -85.83 2.65
CA GLY A 305 -99.90 -84.78 2.15
C GLY A 305 -98.76 -84.46 3.14
N ALA A 306 -97.59 -84.13 2.61
CA ALA A 306 -96.44 -83.69 3.39
C ALA A 306 -95.92 -82.32 2.90
N GLY A 307 -96.74 -81.28 3.03
CA GLY A 307 -96.42 -79.90 2.59
C GLY A 307 -95.91 -78.95 3.69
N LYS A 308 -95.68 -79.45 4.92
CA LYS A 308 -95.35 -78.59 6.08
C LYS A 308 -93.86 -78.56 6.42
N ALA A 309 -93.17 -79.71 6.35
CA ALA A 309 -91.74 -79.80 6.68
C ALA A 309 -90.83 -79.05 5.69
N GLN A 310 -91.26 -78.92 4.43
CA GLN A 310 -90.49 -78.26 3.36
C GLN A 310 -90.54 -76.72 3.47
N ARG A 311 -91.67 -76.16 3.93
CA ARG A 311 -91.80 -74.72 4.20
C ARG A 311 -90.98 -74.27 5.41
N ASP A 312 -90.97 -75.07 6.48
CA ASP A 312 -90.25 -74.71 7.71
C ASP A 312 -88.71 -74.80 7.55
N ALA A 313 -88.22 -75.59 6.58
CA ALA A 313 -86.81 -75.61 6.22
C ALA A 313 -86.39 -74.37 5.42
N GLN A 314 -87.20 -73.97 4.42
CA GLN A 314 -86.96 -72.76 3.61
C GLN A 314 -86.98 -71.48 4.46
N LEU A 315 -87.90 -71.40 5.42
CA LEU A 315 -88.04 -70.23 6.30
C LEU A 315 -86.83 -70.03 7.25
N ARG A 316 -86.13 -71.11 7.64
CA ARG A 316 -84.90 -71.01 8.46
C ARG A 316 -83.69 -70.59 7.64
N GLU A 317 -83.62 -71.03 6.39
CA GLU A 317 -82.53 -70.68 5.48
C GLU A 317 -82.59 -69.20 5.09
N GLU A 318 -83.80 -68.67 4.83
CA GLU A 318 -84.02 -67.24 4.59
C GLU A 318 -83.64 -66.37 5.80
N GLN A 319 -83.94 -66.81 7.04
CA GLN A 319 -83.56 -66.08 8.25
C GLN A 319 -82.05 -66.03 8.49
N LEU A 320 -81.31 -67.07 8.09
CA LEU A 320 -79.84 -67.08 8.12
C LEU A 320 -79.26 -66.13 7.08
N LEU A 321 -79.80 -66.13 5.86
CA LEU A 321 -79.35 -65.26 4.77
C LEU A 321 -79.54 -63.77 5.11
N ILE A 322 -80.67 -63.41 5.73
CA ILE A 322 -80.96 -62.03 6.17
C ILE A 322 -79.98 -61.57 7.26
N ARG A 323 -79.63 -62.43 8.22
CA ARG A 323 -78.62 -62.10 9.25
C ARG A 323 -77.23 -61.88 8.65
N GLU A 324 -76.87 -62.68 7.65
CA GLU A 324 -75.56 -62.58 7.01
C GLU A 324 -75.46 -61.31 6.14
N GLN A 325 -76.55 -60.90 5.47
CA GLN A 325 -76.63 -59.63 4.76
C GLN A 325 -76.50 -58.42 5.69
N LEU A 326 -77.24 -58.41 6.81
CA LEU A 326 -77.15 -57.32 7.81
C LEU A 326 -75.73 -57.19 8.38
N ARG A 327 -75.06 -58.30 8.68
CA ARG A 327 -73.67 -58.29 9.16
C ARG A 327 -72.68 -57.76 8.12
N LYS A 328 -72.98 -57.96 6.83
CA LYS A 328 -72.14 -57.46 5.73
C LYS A 328 -72.34 -55.94 5.57
N GLU A 329 -73.58 -55.47 5.63
CA GLU A 329 -73.92 -54.04 5.60
C GLU A 329 -73.30 -53.28 6.78
N GLU A 330 -73.37 -53.81 8.00
CA GLU A 330 -72.73 -53.20 9.19
C GLU A 330 -71.21 -53.08 9.01
N ASN A 331 -70.56 -54.10 8.47
CA ASN A 331 -69.12 -54.08 8.22
C ASN A 331 -68.73 -53.09 7.11
N ASP A 332 -69.55 -52.95 6.06
CA ASP A 332 -69.29 -52.01 4.98
C ASP A 332 -69.52 -50.55 5.44
N ILE A 333 -70.55 -50.30 6.27
CA ILE A 333 -70.76 -49.00 6.92
C ILE A 333 -69.58 -48.64 7.83
N ALA A 334 -69.08 -49.59 8.64
CA ALA A 334 -67.93 -49.36 9.52
C ALA A 334 -66.64 -49.06 8.73
N LYS A 335 -66.41 -49.76 7.61
CA LYS A 335 -65.27 -49.49 6.70
C LYS A 335 -65.38 -48.12 6.05
N GLU A 336 -66.56 -47.72 5.59
CA GLU A 336 -66.78 -46.40 4.98
C GLU A 336 -66.59 -45.27 6.00
N LEU A 337 -67.05 -45.44 7.24
CA LEU A 337 -66.77 -44.49 8.32
C LEU A 337 -65.28 -44.36 8.62
N LYS A 338 -64.56 -45.50 8.70
CA LYS A 338 -63.12 -45.49 8.93
C LYS A 338 -62.35 -44.82 7.79
N LYS A 339 -62.70 -45.10 6.54
CA LYS A 339 -62.11 -44.43 5.36
C LYS A 339 -62.33 -42.92 5.39
N LYS A 340 -63.54 -42.46 5.77
CA LYS A 340 -63.84 -41.02 5.89
C LYS A 340 -63.00 -40.36 6.98
N GLU A 341 -62.83 -41.02 8.11
CA GLU A 341 -62.00 -40.52 9.21
C GLU A 341 -60.51 -40.49 8.84
N ASP A 342 -59.99 -41.56 8.23
CA ASP A 342 -58.62 -41.61 7.71
C ASP A 342 -58.37 -40.51 6.65
N GLN A 343 -59.37 -40.22 5.81
CA GLN A 343 -59.30 -39.14 4.83
C GLN A 343 -59.26 -37.76 5.50
N ARG A 344 -60.06 -37.54 6.55
CA ARG A 344 -60.04 -36.30 7.35
C ARG A 344 -58.70 -36.09 8.05
N ILE A 345 -58.15 -37.13 8.66
CA ILE A 345 -56.85 -37.05 9.35
C ILE A 345 -55.75 -36.73 8.33
N ARG A 346 -55.77 -37.38 7.16
CA ARG A 346 -54.78 -37.14 6.10
C ARG A 346 -54.86 -35.72 5.52
N THR A 347 -56.06 -35.21 5.25
CA THR A 347 -56.22 -33.83 4.77
C THR A 347 -55.83 -32.81 5.84
N HIS A 348 -56.16 -33.07 7.10
CA HIS A 348 -55.74 -32.22 8.21
C HIS A 348 -54.21 -32.17 8.35
N MET A 349 -53.53 -33.31 8.28
CA MET A 349 -52.06 -33.36 8.27
C MET A 349 -51.44 -32.57 7.11
N GLN A 350 -52.00 -32.66 5.91
CA GLN A 350 -51.52 -31.91 4.75
C GLN A 350 -51.70 -30.40 4.93
N LEU A 351 -52.82 -29.96 5.52
CA LEU A 351 -53.06 -28.54 5.82
C LEU A 351 -52.07 -28.01 6.86
N VAL A 352 -51.80 -28.78 7.92
CA VAL A 352 -50.82 -28.41 8.95
C VAL A 352 -49.41 -28.31 8.35
N GLU A 353 -49.01 -29.25 7.51
CA GLU A 353 -47.69 -29.21 6.86
C GLU A 353 -47.59 -28.04 5.85
N ASN A 354 -48.64 -27.77 5.07
CA ASN A 354 -48.69 -26.59 4.19
C ASN A 354 -48.58 -25.28 4.98
N GLN A 355 -49.28 -25.18 6.11
CA GLN A 355 -49.22 -24.01 6.98
C GLN A 355 -47.81 -23.83 7.57
N ARG A 356 -47.18 -24.91 8.01
CA ARG A 356 -45.79 -24.91 8.47
C ARG A 356 -44.81 -24.45 7.38
N GLN A 357 -45.00 -24.89 6.14
CA GLN A 357 -44.17 -24.48 5.01
C GLN A 357 -44.36 -22.99 4.66
N LEU A 358 -45.60 -22.50 4.72
CA LEU A 358 -45.89 -21.07 4.53
C LEU A 358 -45.24 -20.21 5.62
N GLU A 359 -45.37 -20.60 6.90
CA GLU A 359 -44.73 -19.90 8.01
C GLU A 359 -43.20 -19.91 7.88
N LYS A 360 -42.61 -21.03 7.48
CA LYS A 360 -41.16 -21.13 7.22
C LYS A 360 -40.73 -20.17 6.11
N LYS A 361 -41.42 -20.17 4.97
CA LYS A 361 -41.15 -19.24 3.86
C LYS A 361 -41.31 -17.78 4.28
N GLN A 362 -42.32 -17.49 5.10
CA GLN A 362 -42.55 -16.13 5.60
C GLN A 362 -41.43 -15.67 6.54
N ARG A 363 -40.93 -16.56 7.42
CA ARG A 363 -39.78 -16.26 8.28
C ARG A 363 -38.50 -16.07 7.46
N GLU A 364 -38.22 -16.95 6.51
CA GLU A 364 -37.05 -16.82 5.62
C GLU A 364 -37.10 -15.52 4.82
N SER A 365 -38.27 -15.15 4.28
CA SER A 365 -38.45 -13.87 3.59
C SER A 365 -38.27 -12.66 4.52
N GLN A 366 -38.73 -12.73 5.77
CA GLN A 366 -38.51 -11.67 6.76
C GLN A 366 -37.03 -11.54 7.15
N GLU A 367 -36.31 -12.67 7.30
CA GLU A 367 -34.87 -12.66 7.57
C GLU A 367 -34.07 -12.11 6.39
N GLN A 368 -34.41 -12.50 5.16
CA GLN A 368 -33.81 -11.94 3.95
C GLN A 368 -34.04 -10.42 3.88
N ASN A 369 -35.28 -9.95 4.06
CA ASN A 369 -35.58 -8.53 4.07
C ASN A 369 -34.79 -7.77 5.17
N LYS A 370 -34.66 -8.34 6.37
CA LYS A 370 -33.84 -7.73 7.43
C LYS A 370 -32.36 -7.67 7.06
N ASN A 371 -31.84 -8.74 6.44
CA ASN A 371 -30.46 -8.78 5.98
C ASN A 371 -30.22 -7.74 4.87
N ASP A 372 -31.12 -7.63 3.91
CA ASP A 372 -31.05 -6.65 2.81
C ASP A 372 -31.10 -5.21 3.33
N ILE A 373 -31.99 -4.92 4.29
CA ILE A 373 -32.04 -3.61 4.96
C ILE A 373 -30.70 -3.35 5.67
N SER A 374 -30.19 -4.31 6.43
CA SER A 374 -28.92 -4.14 7.15
C SER A 374 -27.73 -3.94 6.21
N PHE A 375 -27.75 -4.58 5.03
CA PHE A 375 -26.73 -4.41 4.00
C PHE A 375 -26.82 -3.04 3.35
N ALA A 376 -28.04 -2.59 3.01
CA ALA A 376 -28.28 -1.25 2.47
C ALA A 376 -27.85 -0.15 3.45
N ASP A 377 -28.14 -0.32 4.75
CA ASP A 377 -27.73 0.64 5.78
C ASP A 377 -26.20 0.69 5.94
N ARG A 378 -25.51 -0.46 5.92
CA ARG A 378 -24.04 -0.48 5.91
C ARG A 378 -23.46 0.18 4.68
N ALA A 379 -24.01 -0.09 3.50
CA ALA A 379 -23.55 0.52 2.25
C ALA A 379 -23.73 2.05 2.26
N ARG A 380 -24.84 2.55 2.82
CA ARG A 380 -25.04 4.00 3.03
C ARG A 380 -24.02 4.58 4.00
N ALA A 381 -23.80 3.93 5.14
CA ALA A 381 -22.82 4.38 6.13
C ALA A 381 -21.39 4.41 5.56
N GLU A 382 -21.00 3.40 4.78
CA GLU A 382 -19.70 3.38 4.08
C GLU A 382 -19.58 4.48 3.04
N ALA A 383 -20.64 4.73 2.25
CA ALA A 383 -20.67 5.82 1.27
C ALA A 383 -20.56 7.20 1.94
N GLU A 384 -21.27 7.42 3.04
CA GLU A 384 -21.19 8.66 3.83
C GLU A 384 -19.79 8.85 4.44
N ALA A 385 -19.19 7.79 4.99
CA ALA A 385 -17.84 7.83 5.53
C ALA A 385 -16.80 8.14 4.45
N PHE A 386 -16.95 7.56 3.25
CA PHE A 386 -16.09 7.86 2.10
C PHE A 386 -16.21 9.32 1.68
N GLN A 387 -17.44 9.85 1.55
CA GLN A 387 -17.67 11.25 1.21
C GLN A 387 -17.11 12.20 2.27
N ALA A 388 -17.25 11.88 3.56
CA ALA A 388 -16.69 12.67 4.65
C ALA A 388 -15.15 12.69 4.59
N ALA A 389 -14.52 11.54 4.35
CA ALA A 389 -13.07 11.44 4.19
C ALA A 389 -12.57 12.22 2.96
N GLU A 390 -13.33 12.21 1.86
CA GLU A 390 -12.98 12.95 0.65
C GLU A 390 -13.08 14.47 0.87
N LYS A 391 -14.15 14.94 1.53
CA LYS A 391 -14.31 16.35 1.94
C LYS A 391 -13.18 16.80 2.84
N GLU A 392 -12.78 15.98 3.82
CA GLU A 392 -11.66 16.31 4.71
C GLU A 392 -10.33 16.38 3.94
N ARG A 393 -10.10 15.46 3.00
CA ARG A 393 -8.93 15.51 2.12
C ARG A 393 -8.90 16.77 1.26
N GLN A 394 -10.04 17.20 0.72
CA GLN A 394 -10.15 18.45 -0.02
C GLN A 394 -9.90 19.66 0.88
N ARG A 395 -10.46 19.67 2.10
CA ARG A 395 -10.21 20.71 3.11
C ARG A 395 -8.74 20.82 3.47
N LEU A 396 -8.06 19.71 3.73
CA LEU A 396 -6.62 19.68 4.01
C LEU A 396 -5.78 20.19 2.84
N ARG A 397 -6.18 19.90 1.59
CA ARG A 397 -5.53 20.49 0.40
C ARG A 397 -5.69 22.00 0.36
N LEU A 398 -6.89 22.52 0.61
CA LEU A 398 -7.15 23.96 0.67
C LEU A 398 -6.35 24.64 1.78
N ILE A 399 -6.26 24.03 2.97
CA ILE A 399 -5.44 24.54 4.08
C ILE A 399 -3.97 24.63 3.64
N LYS A 400 -3.40 23.56 3.08
CA LYS A 400 -2.02 23.56 2.59
C LYS A 400 -1.79 24.60 1.48
N GLN A 401 -2.75 24.76 0.58
CA GLN A 401 -2.68 25.76 -0.48
C GLN A 401 -2.70 27.18 0.10
N ASN A 402 -3.54 27.43 1.10
CA ASN A 402 -3.60 28.72 1.79
C ASN A 402 -2.32 29.00 2.58
N GLU A 403 -1.76 28.00 3.27
CA GLU A 403 -0.47 28.10 3.95
C GLU A 403 0.66 28.42 2.97
N TYR A 404 0.69 27.74 1.82
CA TYR A 404 1.65 28.01 0.77
C TYR A 404 1.50 29.43 0.19
N ARG A 405 0.26 29.87 -0.06
CA ARG A 405 -0.03 31.24 -0.49
C ARG A 405 0.43 32.27 0.55
N ALA A 406 0.17 32.03 1.84
CA ALA A 406 0.62 32.90 2.91
C ALA A 406 2.15 32.99 3.00
N MET A 407 2.86 31.87 2.78
CA MET A 407 4.33 31.87 2.66
C MET A 407 4.80 32.70 1.46
N LEU A 408 4.18 32.56 0.29
CA LEU A 408 4.50 33.38 -0.89
C LEU A 408 4.24 34.87 -0.64
N ASP A 409 3.10 35.22 -0.04
CA ASP A 409 2.78 36.60 0.31
C ASP A 409 3.78 37.17 1.32
N ALA A 410 4.24 36.36 2.28
CA ALA A 410 5.31 36.73 3.21
C ALA A 410 6.65 36.97 2.49
N GLN A 411 7.04 36.10 1.55
CA GLN A 411 8.24 36.28 0.74
C GLN A 411 8.16 37.54 -0.13
N VAL A 412 7.01 37.80 -0.77
CA VAL A 412 6.78 39.01 -1.56
C VAL A 412 6.84 40.26 -0.67
N SER A 413 6.26 40.21 0.53
CA SER A 413 6.33 41.30 1.51
C SER A 413 7.76 41.54 1.97
N GLU A 414 8.54 40.48 2.22
CA GLU A 414 9.95 40.59 2.59
C GLU A 414 10.80 41.15 1.44
N GLN A 415 10.58 40.70 0.21
CA GLN A 415 11.21 41.28 -0.98
C GLN A 415 10.86 42.76 -1.14
N LYS A 416 9.60 43.15 -0.99
CA LYS A 416 9.17 44.56 -0.99
C LYS A 416 9.86 45.36 0.12
N LYS A 417 10.00 44.80 1.32
CA LYS A 417 10.76 45.44 2.41
C LYS A 417 12.24 45.58 2.06
N ARG A 418 12.86 44.55 1.48
CA ARG A 418 14.28 44.59 1.04
C ARG A 418 14.50 45.60 -0.08
N THR A 419 13.63 45.64 -1.10
CA THR A 419 13.73 46.61 -2.20
C THR A 419 13.50 48.05 -1.72
N VAL A 420 12.54 48.29 -0.82
CA VAL A 420 12.32 49.62 -0.23
C VAL A 420 13.48 50.03 0.70
N ARG A 421 14.08 49.09 1.43
CA ARG A 421 15.22 49.37 2.34
C ARG A 421 16.55 49.54 1.60
N ASN A 422 16.71 48.94 0.42
CA ASN A 422 17.90 49.00 -0.43
C ASN A 422 17.93 50.18 -1.41
N VAL A 423 17.07 51.20 -1.24
CA VAL A 423 17.15 52.46 -2.04
C VAL A 423 18.29 53.37 -1.54
N GLY A 424 18.89 53.06 -0.38
CA GLY A 424 20.07 53.76 0.14
C GLY A 424 21.39 53.12 -0.30
N MET A 425 22.46 53.91 -0.33
CA MET A 425 23.83 53.41 -0.51
C MET A 425 24.13 52.27 0.48
N ALA A 426 24.82 51.24 0.01
CA ALA A 426 25.27 50.14 0.86
C ALA A 426 26.19 50.69 1.97
N PRO A 427 26.30 50.03 3.14
CA PRO A 427 27.11 50.54 4.27
C PRO A 427 28.54 50.89 3.87
N VAL A 428 29.16 50.08 3.00
CA VAL A 428 30.51 50.27 2.48
C VAL A 428 30.59 51.48 1.52
N GLU A 429 29.62 51.61 0.61
CA GLU A 429 29.54 52.78 -0.29
C GLU A 429 29.29 54.06 0.49
N LYS A 430 28.48 53.98 1.55
CA LYS A 430 28.24 55.10 2.46
C LYS A 430 29.53 55.51 3.15
N GLU A 431 30.31 54.58 3.70
CA GLU A 431 31.62 54.85 4.32
C GLU A 431 32.61 55.50 3.35
N ILE A 432 32.71 54.99 2.12
CA ILE A 432 33.57 55.55 1.08
C ILE A 432 33.14 56.98 0.71
N ASN A 433 31.83 57.22 0.60
CA ASN A 433 31.29 58.52 0.21
C ASN A 433 31.05 59.47 1.39
N MET A 434 31.27 59.04 2.64
CA MET A 434 31.03 59.85 3.84
C MET A 434 31.78 61.20 3.83
N PRO A 435 33.06 61.30 3.41
CA PRO A 435 33.77 62.58 3.37
C PRO A 435 33.10 63.59 2.43
N THR A 436 32.76 63.15 1.21
CA THR A 436 32.08 63.97 0.20
C THR A 436 30.65 64.35 0.63
N LEU A 437 29.94 63.44 1.30
CA LEU A 437 28.61 63.72 1.86
C LEU A 437 28.66 64.74 3.01
N ARG A 438 29.71 64.73 3.84
CA ARG A 438 29.91 65.75 4.90
C ARG A 438 30.21 67.12 4.30
N GLU A 439 31.12 67.19 3.34
CA GLU A 439 31.46 68.43 2.62
C GLU A 439 30.24 69.05 1.94
N ALA A 440 29.41 68.24 1.29
CA ALA A 440 28.17 68.68 0.65
C ALA A 440 27.08 69.16 1.63
N VAL A 441 27.14 68.75 2.92
CA VAL A 441 26.21 69.19 3.97
C VAL A 441 26.72 70.45 4.69
N GLU A 442 28.04 70.58 4.82
CA GLU A 442 28.70 71.72 5.46
C GLU A 442 28.72 72.99 4.59
N ASP A 443 28.65 72.87 3.26
CA ASP A 443 28.45 73.99 2.32
C ASP A 443 26.95 74.27 2.04
N PRO A 444 26.36 75.35 2.61
CA PRO A 444 24.93 75.62 2.48
C PRO A 444 24.50 76.00 1.06
N GLN A 445 25.41 76.57 0.25
CA GLN A 445 25.11 76.97 -1.13
C GLN A 445 25.10 75.75 -2.05
N MET A 446 26.04 74.82 -1.86
CA MET A 446 26.09 73.55 -2.58
C MET A 446 24.87 72.68 -2.25
N LEU A 447 24.53 72.54 -0.96
CA LEU A 447 23.36 71.76 -0.51
C LEU A 447 22.05 72.27 -1.12
N SER A 448 21.86 73.59 -1.17
CA SER A 448 20.68 74.22 -1.76
C SER A 448 20.55 73.91 -3.27
N ARG A 449 21.66 73.98 -4.03
CA ARG A 449 21.70 73.65 -5.46
C ARG A 449 21.41 72.16 -5.71
N VAL A 450 21.99 71.26 -4.90
CA VAL A 450 21.74 69.81 -4.98
C VAL A 450 20.28 69.49 -4.69
N MET A 451 19.70 70.06 -3.64
CA MET A 451 18.29 69.85 -3.29
C MET A 451 17.33 70.41 -4.34
N HIS A 452 17.64 71.58 -4.93
CA HIS A 452 16.86 72.14 -6.03
C HIS A 452 16.88 71.24 -7.26
N ARG A 453 18.06 70.72 -7.64
CA ARG A 453 18.22 69.78 -8.76
C ARG A 453 17.47 68.46 -8.51
N MET A 454 17.53 67.91 -7.29
CA MET A 454 16.79 66.70 -6.91
C MET A 454 15.27 66.87 -7.02
N ARG A 455 14.74 68.05 -6.65
CA ARG A 455 13.32 68.38 -6.79
C ARG A 455 12.90 68.46 -8.27
N LEU A 456 13.71 69.06 -9.13
CA LEU A 456 13.46 69.13 -10.57
C LEU A 456 13.45 67.75 -11.23
N THR A 457 14.41 66.87 -10.88
CA THR A 457 14.42 65.49 -11.38
C THR A 457 13.24 64.66 -10.91
N LYS A 458 12.76 64.88 -9.67
CA LYS A 458 11.58 64.21 -9.14
C LYS A 458 10.29 64.66 -9.84
N ALA A 459 10.19 65.94 -10.19
CA ALA A 459 9.09 66.46 -10.99
C ALA A 459 9.09 65.89 -12.42
N ALA A 460 10.26 65.73 -13.04
CA ALA A 460 10.41 65.12 -14.36
C ALA A 460 10.05 63.62 -14.38
N GLN A 461 10.41 62.85 -13.34
CA GLN A 461 10.06 61.42 -13.23
C GLN A 461 8.56 61.17 -13.00
N GLN A 462 7.83 62.14 -12.42
CA GLN A 462 6.38 62.03 -12.23
C GLN A 462 5.56 62.32 -13.50
N GLN A 463 6.17 62.89 -14.54
CA GLN A 463 5.51 63.17 -15.82
C GLN A 463 5.67 62.05 -16.86
N ILE A 464 6.33 60.94 -16.53
CA ILE A 464 6.40 59.77 -17.41
C ILE A 464 5.12 58.93 -17.21
N PRO A 465 4.22 58.83 -18.20
CA PRO A 465 2.98 58.07 -18.04
C PRO A 465 3.29 56.60 -17.82
N LYS A 466 2.80 56.04 -16.70
CA LYS A 466 2.85 54.60 -16.42
C LYS A 466 2.07 53.87 -17.52
N ALA A 467 2.78 53.15 -18.40
CA ALA A 467 2.17 52.21 -19.32
C ALA A 467 1.31 51.21 -18.53
N SER A 468 0.02 51.20 -18.83
CA SER A 468 -0.97 50.30 -18.29
C SER A 468 -0.64 48.86 -18.67
N ASN A 469 -0.24 48.04 -17.70
CA ASN A 469 -0.30 46.59 -17.83
C ASN A 469 -1.78 46.18 -17.79
N ALA A 470 -2.34 45.89 -18.96
CA ALA A 470 -3.60 45.16 -19.09
C ALA A 470 -3.36 43.68 -18.70
N PRO A 471 -4.26 43.06 -17.93
CA PRO A 471 -4.15 41.65 -17.58
C PRO A 471 -4.60 40.79 -18.77
N PHE A 472 -3.78 39.80 -19.14
CA PHE A 472 -4.21 38.62 -19.90
C PHE A 472 -4.66 37.53 -18.95
#